data_AF-A0A4P9Y7U8-F1
#
_entry.id   AF-A0A4P9Y7U8-F1
#
_cell.length_a   1.000
_cell.length_b   1.000
_cell.length_c   1.000
_cell.angle_alpha   90.00
_cell.angle_beta   90.00
_cell.angle_gamma   90.00
#
_symmetry.space_group_name_H-M   'P 1'
#
loop_
_entity.id
_entity.type
_entity.pdbx_description
1 polymer ?
#
loop_
_entity_poly.entity_id
_entity_poly.type
_entity_poly.pdbx_seq_one_letter_code
_entity_poly.pdbx_strand_id
1 'polypeptide(L)'
;PSSSLLSRVAGPSTGKAGLVETDKERISRLVYEVSKGSAFFENEVKKDQAAKAKIDEMRKQHERYKLQDSSLAEREIDSYWKELEMTRDLSRTIVHVDMDAFFASVEELLNPSLKDVPMAVGSMAMISTANYHARKFGVRSAMPGYIAKKLCPQLVFAQEHHTQYRDYANKVREVFKLFDPYFISIGLDEAYLDLTDYLEEEEHVNISPDEAVERLRAMIQRQERASAGIASVTWIAKVCSDINKPNGQYRLLPEKEKIIEFCRNLPIRKANGIGRVMEQTLLSIGVTTFGDVAIHRAALRHLLSKKTFNYLSLLYLGLGSTAVSR
;
A
#
# COMPACT_ATOMS: atom_id res chain seq x y z
N PRO A 1 25.05 -12.73 1.14
CA PRO A 1 24.10 -12.62 -0.01
C PRO A 1 23.90 -11.15 -0.38
N SER A 2 23.56 -10.80 -1.62
CA SER A 2 23.25 -9.40 -1.95
C SER A 2 21.98 -8.93 -1.24
N SER A 3 21.91 -7.65 -0.89
CA SER A 3 20.73 -7.03 -0.28
C SER A 3 19.46 -7.21 -1.13
N SER A 4 19.60 -7.18 -2.46
CA SER A 4 18.52 -7.41 -3.42
C SER A 4 17.88 -8.80 -3.27
N LEU A 5 18.72 -9.84 -3.13
CA LEU A 5 18.27 -11.23 -3.03
C LEU A 5 17.62 -11.48 -1.67
N LEU A 6 18.19 -10.92 -0.60
CA LEU A 6 17.59 -10.95 0.74
C LEU A 6 16.17 -10.36 0.72
N SER A 7 16.01 -9.17 0.14
CA SER A 7 14.70 -8.50 0.03
C SER A 7 13.71 -9.32 -0.81
N ARG A 8 14.17 -9.90 -1.92
CA ARG A 8 13.35 -10.74 -2.80
C ARG A 8 12.86 -12.00 -2.11
N VAL A 9 13.76 -12.76 -1.49
CA VAL A 9 13.45 -14.00 -0.74
C VAL A 9 12.59 -13.72 0.49
N ALA A 10 12.71 -12.55 1.12
CA ALA A 10 11.85 -12.15 2.23
C ALA A 10 10.34 -12.04 1.85
N GLY A 11 9.97 -12.06 0.56
CA GLY A 11 8.58 -12.11 0.12
C GLY A 11 7.81 -10.78 0.31
N PRO A 12 6.72 -10.53 -0.45
CA PRO A 12 6.23 -9.19 -0.84
C PRO A 12 5.83 -8.25 0.30
N SER A 13 5.45 -8.78 1.46
CA SER A 13 4.71 -8.07 2.51
C SER A 13 5.57 -7.48 3.65
N THR A 14 6.87 -7.28 3.43
CA THR A 14 7.84 -6.78 4.46
C THR A 14 7.54 -5.39 5.01
N GLY A 15 6.67 -4.61 4.37
CA GLY A 15 6.25 -3.27 4.78
C GLY A 15 4.85 -3.17 5.39
N LYS A 16 4.19 -4.30 5.71
CA LYS A 16 2.85 -4.31 6.32
C LYS A 16 2.83 -3.55 7.66
N ALA A 17 1.72 -2.89 7.95
CA ALA A 17 1.46 -2.25 9.25
C ALA A 17 1.59 -3.26 10.41
N GLY A 18 2.11 -2.81 11.55
CA GLY A 18 2.39 -3.66 12.71
C GLY A 18 3.72 -4.42 12.69
N LEU A 19 4.57 -4.20 11.67
CA LEU A 19 5.92 -4.78 11.58
C LEU A 19 7.05 -3.80 12.01
N VAL A 20 6.71 -2.60 12.49
CA VAL A 20 7.68 -1.48 12.67
C VAL A 20 8.76 -1.81 13.70
N GLU A 21 8.40 -2.46 14.80
CA GLU A 21 9.31 -2.80 15.91
C GLU A 21 10.17 -4.05 15.65
N THR A 22 10.10 -4.64 14.45
CA THR A 22 10.78 -5.89 14.16
C THR A 22 12.18 -5.70 13.59
N ASP A 23 13.11 -6.58 13.97
CA ASP A 23 14.44 -6.66 13.36
C ASP A 23 14.32 -7.26 11.94
N LYS A 24 14.06 -6.38 10.97
CA LYS A 24 13.86 -6.74 9.57
C LYS A 24 15.05 -7.47 8.97
N GLU A 25 16.26 -7.15 9.41
CA GLU A 25 17.47 -7.77 8.89
C GLU A 25 17.58 -9.21 9.39
N ARG A 26 17.42 -9.44 10.71
CA ARG A 26 17.38 -10.78 11.30
C ARG A 26 16.29 -11.63 10.68
N ILE A 27 15.08 -11.08 10.51
CA ILE A 27 13.96 -11.79 9.88
C ILE A 27 14.32 -12.18 8.44
N SER A 28 14.85 -11.24 7.65
CA SER A 28 15.20 -11.50 6.25
C SER A 28 16.31 -12.55 6.13
N ARG A 29 17.31 -12.52 7.03
CA ARG A 29 18.36 -13.54 7.10
C ARG A 29 17.79 -14.91 7.47
N LEU A 30 16.88 -15.01 8.44
CA LEU A 30 16.24 -16.28 8.78
C LEU A 30 15.45 -16.84 7.59
N VAL A 31 14.61 -16.01 6.95
CA VAL A 31 13.82 -16.43 5.78
C VAL A 31 14.75 -16.92 4.67
N TYR A 32 15.87 -16.22 4.45
CA TYR A 32 16.88 -16.62 3.49
C TYR A 32 17.49 -17.98 3.81
N GLU A 33 18.01 -18.18 5.03
CA GLU A 33 18.66 -19.45 5.42
C GLU A 33 17.69 -20.64 5.37
N VAL A 34 16.43 -20.43 5.78
CA VAL A 34 15.40 -21.48 5.72
C VAL A 34 15.00 -21.81 4.29
N SER A 35 15.08 -20.85 3.37
CA SER A 35 14.69 -21.06 1.97
C SER A 35 15.83 -21.64 1.12
N LYS A 36 17.09 -21.44 1.53
CA LYS A 36 18.30 -21.77 0.77
C LYS A 36 18.29 -23.23 0.29
N GLY A 37 18.58 -23.43 -1.00
CA GLY A 37 18.62 -24.75 -1.64
C GLY A 37 17.25 -25.32 -2.04
N SER A 38 16.13 -24.65 -1.73
CA SER A 38 14.81 -25.03 -2.26
C SER A 38 14.63 -24.61 -3.72
N ALA A 39 13.73 -25.28 -4.44
CA ALA A 39 13.36 -24.87 -5.80
C ALA A 39 12.82 -23.43 -5.88
N PHE A 40 12.10 -22.98 -4.84
CA PHE A 40 11.66 -21.59 -4.70
C PHE A 40 12.84 -20.63 -4.64
N PHE A 41 13.84 -20.95 -3.81
CA PHE A 41 15.03 -20.11 -3.65
C PHE A 41 15.83 -20.01 -4.95
N GLU A 42 16.08 -21.14 -5.62
CA GLU A 42 16.79 -21.15 -6.91
C GLU A 42 16.05 -20.33 -7.97
N ASN A 43 14.71 -20.37 -7.97
CA ASN A 43 13.90 -19.53 -8.84
C ASN A 43 14.04 -18.04 -8.49
N GLU A 44 14.01 -17.67 -7.21
CA GLU A 44 14.22 -16.28 -6.80
C GLU A 44 15.64 -15.78 -7.07
N VAL A 45 16.66 -16.65 -7.00
CA VAL A 45 18.03 -16.34 -7.46
C VAL A 45 18.05 -16.01 -8.95
N LYS A 46 17.44 -16.86 -9.79
CA LYS A 46 17.35 -16.61 -11.24
C LYS A 46 16.64 -15.29 -11.55
N LYS A 47 15.52 -15.01 -10.87
CA LYS A 47 14.80 -13.74 -11.04
C LYS A 47 15.60 -12.53 -10.55
N ASP A 48 16.35 -12.65 -9.46
CA ASP A 48 17.24 -11.58 -8.98
C ASP A 48 18.34 -11.29 -9.99
N GLN A 49 18.96 -12.32 -10.57
CA GLN A 49 19.96 -12.17 -11.62
C GLN A 49 19.39 -11.48 -12.87
N ALA A 50 18.22 -11.89 -13.34
CA ALA A 50 17.55 -11.26 -14.47
C ALA A 50 17.19 -9.78 -14.18
N ALA A 51 16.71 -9.49 -12.97
CA ALA A 51 16.41 -8.12 -12.55
C ALA A 51 17.69 -7.27 -12.48
N LYS A 52 18.79 -7.80 -11.94
CA LYS A 52 20.10 -7.13 -11.90
C LYS A 52 20.61 -6.80 -13.30
N ALA A 53 20.57 -7.75 -14.23
CA ALA A 53 21.01 -7.50 -15.60
C ALA A 53 20.22 -6.34 -16.25
N LYS A 54 18.91 -6.29 -16.05
CA LYS A 54 18.06 -5.18 -16.52
C LYS A 54 18.40 -3.84 -15.84
N ILE A 55 18.65 -3.87 -14.53
CA ILE A 55 19.04 -2.69 -13.75
C ILE A 55 20.40 -2.15 -14.22
N ASP A 56 21.38 -3.03 -14.44
CA ASP A 56 22.72 -2.64 -14.88
C ASP A 56 22.70 -2.04 -16.27
N GLU A 57 21.88 -2.58 -17.18
CA GLU A 57 21.66 -1.98 -18.50
C GLU A 57 21.00 -0.60 -18.39
N MET A 58 19.96 -0.47 -17.57
CA MET A 58 19.30 0.82 -17.34
C MET A 58 20.25 1.86 -16.73
N ARG A 59 21.14 1.46 -15.82
CA ARG A 59 22.19 2.33 -15.27
C ARG A 59 23.15 2.81 -16.35
N LYS A 60 23.61 1.92 -17.23
CA LYS A 60 24.49 2.31 -18.36
C LYS A 60 23.79 3.31 -19.28
N GLN A 61 22.52 3.10 -19.59
CA GLN A 61 21.72 4.03 -20.38
C GLN A 61 21.56 5.38 -19.68
N HIS A 62 21.32 5.38 -18.37
CA HIS A 62 21.23 6.58 -17.55
C HIS A 62 22.54 7.38 -17.55
N GLU A 63 23.70 6.72 -17.35
CA GLU A 63 25.01 7.39 -17.39
C GLU A 63 25.32 7.99 -18.77
N ARG A 64 24.93 7.31 -19.86
CA ARG A 64 25.03 7.88 -21.22
C ARG A 64 24.13 9.10 -21.40
N TYR A 65 22.91 9.03 -20.86
CA TYR A 65 21.95 10.12 -20.96
C TYR A 65 22.39 11.37 -20.20
N LYS A 66 23.06 11.21 -19.04
CA LYS A 66 23.61 12.34 -18.26
C LYS A 66 24.60 13.22 -19.04
N LEU A 67 25.20 12.70 -20.11
CA LEU A 67 26.14 13.43 -20.96
C LEU A 67 25.44 14.27 -22.04
N GLN A 68 24.13 14.13 -22.19
CA GLN A 68 23.32 14.84 -23.19
C GLN A 68 22.70 16.10 -22.58
N ASP A 69 22.44 17.10 -23.40
CA ASP A 69 21.64 18.26 -22.99
C ASP A 69 20.15 17.85 -22.86
N SER A 70 19.63 17.88 -21.63
CA SER A 70 18.24 17.56 -21.32
C SER A 70 17.32 18.78 -21.34
N SER A 71 17.83 20.00 -21.59
CA SER A 71 17.10 21.26 -21.39
C SER A 71 15.78 21.34 -22.17
N LEU A 72 15.77 20.87 -23.42
CA LEU A 72 14.55 20.86 -24.24
C LEU A 72 13.52 19.87 -23.69
N ALA A 73 13.95 18.63 -23.41
CA ALA A 73 13.07 17.60 -22.87
C ALA A 73 12.48 18.00 -21.51
N GLU A 74 13.28 18.66 -20.67
CA GLU A 74 12.82 19.21 -19.40
C GLU A 74 11.72 20.27 -19.58
N ARG A 75 11.90 21.21 -20.51
CA ARG A 75 10.88 22.24 -20.80
C ARG A 75 9.58 21.63 -21.32
N GLU A 76 9.67 20.62 -22.19
CA GLU A 76 8.50 19.89 -22.70
C GLU A 76 7.76 19.17 -21.57
N ILE A 77 8.49 18.51 -20.66
CA ILE A 77 7.92 17.85 -19.49
C ILE A 77 7.29 18.88 -18.55
N ASP A 78 7.94 20.02 -18.30
CA ASP A 78 7.43 21.07 -17.43
C ASP A 78 6.14 21.68 -18.00
N SER A 79 6.04 21.81 -19.33
CA SER A 79 4.79 22.20 -20.00
C SER A 79 3.70 21.15 -19.82
N TYR A 80 4.03 19.87 -20.05
CA TYR A 80 3.10 18.76 -19.84
C TYR A 80 2.60 18.68 -18.39
N TRP A 81 3.47 18.91 -17.41
CA TRP A 81 3.08 18.93 -16.00
C TRP A 81 2.19 20.12 -15.65
N LYS A 82 2.39 21.29 -16.27
CA LYS A 82 1.45 22.41 -16.15
C LYS A 82 0.07 22.04 -16.72
N GLU A 83 0.02 21.34 -17.83
CA GLU A 83 -1.24 20.85 -18.42
C GLU A 83 -1.97 19.88 -17.49
N LEU A 84 -1.26 18.90 -16.92
CA LEU A 84 -1.83 18.00 -15.93
C LEU A 84 -2.31 18.75 -14.68
N GLU A 85 -1.55 19.74 -14.22
CA GLU A 85 -1.91 20.52 -13.04
C GLU A 85 -3.21 21.31 -13.22
N MET A 86 -3.52 21.74 -14.45
CA MET A 86 -4.79 22.40 -14.78
C MET A 86 -6.00 21.46 -14.64
N THR A 87 -5.80 20.13 -14.63
CA THR A 87 -6.90 19.16 -14.44
C THR A 87 -7.14 18.81 -12.98
N ARG A 88 -6.49 19.50 -12.03
CA ARG A 88 -6.63 19.19 -10.61
C ARG A 88 -8.06 19.46 -10.13
N ASP A 89 -8.63 18.45 -9.50
CA ASP A 89 -9.89 18.53 -8.77
C ASP A 89 -9.65 18.15 -7.31
N LEU A 90 -9.99 19.07 -6.40
CA LEU A 90 -9.90 18.90 -4.95
C LEU A 90 -11.28 18.98 -4.27
N SER A 91 -12.35 19.03 -5.05
CA SER A 91 -13.72 19.20 -4.54
C SER A 91 -14.26 17.96 -3.83
N ARG A 92 -13.71 16.78 -4.13
CA ARG A 92 -14.20 15.50 -3.61
C ARG A 92 -13.61 15.16 -2.25
N THR A 93 -14.40 14.50 -1.41
CA THR A 93 -13.98 13.88 -0.15
C THR A 93 -13.97 12.37 -0.30
N ILE A 94 -12.85 11.82 -0.76
CA ILE A 94 -12.68 10.38 -0.97
C ILE A 94 -12.14 9.73 0.31
N VAL A 95 -12.79 8.64 0.70
CA VAL A 95 -12.39 7.81 1.83
C VAL A 95 -12.01 6.43 1.35
N HIS A 96 -10.83 5.96 1.72
CA HIS A 96 -10.46 4.55 1.62
C HIS A 96 -10.55 3.91 3.00
N VAL A 97 -11.33 2.84 3.13
CA VAL A 97 -11.46 2.06 4.35
C VAL A 97 -10.80 0.69 4.15
N ASP A 98 -9.99 0.27 5.11
CA ASP A 98 -9.26 -1.01 5.11
C ASP A 98 -9.37 -1.67 6.49
N MET A 99 -9.99 -2.86 6.53
CA MET A 99 -10.19 -3.62 7.77
C MET A 99 -8.87 -4.15 8.33
N ASP A 100 -8.63 -3.93 9.61
CA ASP A 100 -7.34 -4.21 10.23
C ASP A 100 -7.13 -5.69 10.51
N ALA A 101 -6.30 -6.32 9.66
CA ALA A 101 -6.03 -7.76 9.74
C ALA A 101 -7.28 -8.64 9.56
N PHE A 102 -8.20 -8.22 8.69
CA PHE A 102 -9.54 -8.78 8.48
C PHE A 102 -9.78 -10.25 8.85
N PHE A 103 -9.20 -11.24 8.15
CA PHE A 103 -9.51 -12.64 8.51
C PHE A 103 -9.07 -12.98 9.94
N ALA A 104 -7.95 -12.43 10.41
CA ALA A 104 -7.53 -12.65 11.79
C ALA A 104 -8.45 -11.94 12.79
N SER A 105 -8.97 -10.74 12.49
CA SER A 105 -9.96 -10.09 13.36
C SER A 105 -11.27 -10.87 13.41
N VAL A 106 -11.73 -11.44 12.29
CA VAL A 106 -12.90 -12.34 12.29
C VAL A 106 -12.65 -13.56 13.17
N GLU A 107 -11.51 -14.23 13.04
CA GLU A 107 -11.20 -15.41 13.87
C GLU A 107 -11.09 -15.06 15.36
N GLU A 108 -10.60 -13.87 15.72
CA GLU A 108 -10.59 -13.38 17.11
C GLU A 108 -12.02 -13.14 17.67
N LEU A 109 -12.99 -12.80 16.82
CA LEU A 109 -14.39 -12.68 17.22
C LEU A 109 -15.08 -14.04 17.37
N LEU A 110 -14.80 -14.96 16.43
CA LEU A 110 -15.35 -16.32 16.47
C LEU A 110 -14.79 -17.13 17.64
N ASN A 111 -13.52 -16.92 17.97
CA ASN A 111 -12.86 -17.52 19.11
C ASN A 111 -12.06 -16.49 19.92
N PRO A 112 -12.65 -15.93 21.00
CA PRO A 112 -12.00 -14.93 21.85
C PRO A 112 -10.67 -15.37 22.46
N SER A 113 -10.38 -16.68 22.55
CA SER A 113 -9.10 -17.17 23.06
C SER A 113 -7.91 -16.83 22.14
N LEU A 114 -8.17 -16.41 20.90
CA LEU A 114 -7.14 -16.06 19.91
C LEU A 114 -6.64 -14.61 20.03
N LYS A 115 -7.37 -13.76 20.76
CA LYS A 115 -7.15 -12.30 20.80
C LYS A 115 -5.77 -11.90 21.32
N ASP A 116 -5.29 -12.59 22.36
CA ASP A 116 -4.06 -12.20 23.07
C ASP A 116 -2.86 -13.12 22.74
N VAL A 117 -2.99 -13.98 21.73
CA VAL A 117 -1.93 -14.89 21.28
C VAL A 117 -1.49 -14.56 19.85
N PRO A 118 -0.22 -14.80 19.48
CA PRO A 118 0.20 -14.66 18.09
C PRO A 118 -0.52 -15.71 17.23
N MET A 119 -1.33 -15.24 16.29
CA MET A 119 -2.16 -16.08 15.43
C MET A 119 -2.05 -15.68 13.96
N ALA A 120 -2.13 -16.69 13.09
CA ALA A 120 -2.25 -16.53 11.65
C ALA A 120 -3.42 -17.34 11.08
N VAL A 121 -4.04 -16.80 10.04
CA VAL A 121 -5.00 -17.51 9.19
C VAL A 121 -4.24 -17.99 7.96
N GLY A 122 -4.38 -19.27 7.63
CA GLY A 122 -3.61 -19.92 6.58
C GLY A 122 -3.24 -21.35 6.94
N SER A 123 -2.12 -21.79 6.37
CA SER A 123 -1.57 -23.11 6.63
C SER A 123 -0.05 -23.05 6.78
N MET A 124 0.55 -24.21 7.07
CA MET A 124 2.00 -24.38 7.03
C MET A 124 2.60 -24.05 5.65
N ALA A 125 1.82 -24.17 4.57
CA ALA A 125 2.28 -23.84 3.23
C ALA A 125 2.26 -22.32 2.97
N MET A 126 1.21 -21.61 3.39
CA MET A 126 1.07 -20.18 3.15
C MET A 126 0.15 -19.50 4.16
N ILE A 127 0.53 -18.31 4.61
CA ILE A 127 -0.27 -17.44 5.48
C ILE A 127 -1.05 -16.44 4.62
N SER A 128 -2.37 -16.39 4.85
CA SER A 128 -3.28 -15.40 4.28
C SER A 128 -3.16 -14.07 5.03
N THR A 129 -3.30 -14.11 6.36
CA THR A 129 -3.10 -12.93 7.22
C THR A 129 -2.59 -13.34 8.60
N ALA A 130 -2.04 -12.39 9.33
CA ALA A 130 -1.58 -12.57 10.70
C ALA A 130 -2.07 -11.41 11.56
N ASN A 131 -2.47 -11.71 12.80
CA ASN A 131 -2.87 -10.69 13.75
C ASN A 131 -1.67 -9.83 14.19
N TYR A 132 -1.95 -8.70 14.85
CA TYR A 132 -0.91 -7.76 15.25
C TYR A 132 0.05 -8.35 16.28
N HIS A 133 -0.38 -9.32 17.10
CA HIS A 133 0.49 -10.06 18.02
C HIS A 133 1.55 -10.89 17.26
N ALA A 134 1.16 -11.62 16.21
CA ALA A 134 2.08 -12.38 15.37
C ALA A 134 3.01 -11.47 14.55
N ARG A 135 2.52 -10.30 14.10
CA ARG A 135 3.31 -9.33 13.35
C ARG A 135 4.51 -8.79 14.13
N LYS A 136 4.44 -8.71 15.46
CA LYS A 136 5.59 -8.37 16.33
C LYS A 136 6.77 -9.35 16.20
N PHE A 137 6.54 -10.56 15.70
CA PHE A 137 7.58 -11.56 15.42
C PHE A 137 8.03 -11.56 13.95
N GLY A 138 7.48 -10.67 13.12
CA GLY A 138 7.73 -10.62 11.68
C GLY A 138 6.82 -11.51 10.83
N VAL A 139 5.88 -12.24 11.46
CA VAL A 139 4.89 -13.08 10.77
C VAL A 139 3.92 -12.19 10.00
N ARG A 140 3.64 -12.53 8.74
CA ARG A 140 2.86 -11.68 7.82
C ARG A 140 2.24 -12.49 6.69
N SER A 141 1.30 -11.87 5.97
CA SER A 141 0.71 -12.41 4.74
C SER A 141 1.78 -12.79 3.72
N ALA A 142 1.47 -13.79 2.89
CA ALA A 142 2.36 -14.32 1.84
C ALA A 142 3.70 -14.89 2.35
N MET A 143 3.79 -15.22 3.65
CA MET A 143 4.89 -15.97 4.24
C MET A 143 4.47 -17.44 4.39
N PRO A 144 5.34 -18.41 4.05
CA PRO A 144 5.07 -19.80 4.36
C PRO A 144 4.98 -20.04 5.87
N GLY A 145 3.97 -20.80 6.31
CA GLY A 145 3.71 -21.04 7.72
C GLY A 145 4.85 -21.77 8.45
N TYR A 146 5.58 -22.66 7.77
CA TYR A 146 6.76 -23.31 8.35
C TYR A 146 7.91 -22.32 8.66
N ILE A 147 8.02 -21.22 7.90
CA ILE A 147 8.98 -20.14 8.19
C ILE A 147 8.47 -19.32 9.37
N ALA A 148 7.18 -19.00 9.37
CA ALA A 148 6.54 -18.26 10.45
C ALA A 148 6.66 -18.97 11.80
N LYS A 149 6.54 -20.30 11.83
CA LYS A 149 6.78 -21.12 13.03
C LYS A 149 8.21 -21.05 13.55
N LYS A 150 9.21 -20.82 12.70
CA LYS A 150 10.59 -20.56 13.15
C LYS A 150 10.78 -19.16 13.72
N LEU A 151 10.03 -18.18 13.22
CA LEU A 151 10.00 -16.82 13.77
C LEU A 151 9.25 -16.74 15.10
N CYS A 152 8.16 -17.49 15.22
CA CYS A 152 7.27 -17.52 16.37
C CYS A 152 6.85 -18.98 16.65
N PRO A 153 7.61 -19.73 17.47
CA PRO A 153 7.30 -21.13 17.78
C PRO A 153 5.89 -21.33 18.35
N GLN A 154 5.43 -20.37 19.16
CA GLN A 154 4.12 -20.32 19.78
C GLN A 154 2.98 -19.86 18.84
N LEU A 155 3.25 -19.60 17.56
CA LEU A 155 2.24 -19.15 16.59
C LEU A 155 1.08 -20.15 16.49
N VAL A 156 -0.16 -19.68 16.60
CA VAL A 156 -1.35 -20.51 16.39
C VAL A 156 -1.85 -20.32 14.96
N PHE A 157 -2.26 -21.41 14.30
CA PHE A 157 -3.00 -21.34 13.05
C PHE A 157 -4.49 -21.46 13.35
N ALA A 158 -5.26 -20.43 13.03
CA ALA A 158 -6.72 -20.48 13.12
C ALA A 158 -7.29 -21.30 11.95
N GLN A 159 -8.39 -21.99 12.20
CA GLN A 159 -9.17 -22.65 11.15
C GLN A 159 -9.82 -21.57 10.27
N GLU A 160 -9.76 -21.73 8.95
CA GLU A 160 -10.30 -20.72 8.05
C GLU A 160 -11.84 -20.81 7.92
N HIS A 161 -12.53 -19.69 8.12
CA HIS A 161 -13.98 -19.58 8.01
C HIS A 161 -14.43 -18.66 6.86
N HIS A 162 -14.18 -19.05 5.61
CA HIS A 162 -14.44 -18.22 4.41
C HIS A 162 -15.88 -17.75 4.23
N THR A 163 -16.86 -18.53 4.70
CA THR A 163 -18.27 -18.11 4.67
C THR A 163 -18.50 -16.96 5.66
N GLN A 164 -17.99 -17.11 6.88
CA GLN A 164 -18.06 -16.07 7.91
C GLN A 164 -17.33 -14.81 7.47
N TYR A 165 -16.16 -14.91 6.82
CA TYR A 165 -15.47 -13.73 6.26
C TYR A 165 -16.36 -12.95 5.28
N ARG A 166 -17.14 -13.63 4.43
CA ARG A 166 -18.08 -12.97 3.53
C ARG A 166 -19.25 -12.35 4.29
N ASP A 167 -19.76 -13.03 5.31
CA ASP A 167 -20.88 -12.53 6.12
C ASP A 167 -20.50 -11.26 6.88
N TYR A 168 -19.32 -11.23 7.50
CA TYR A 168 -18.79 -10.04 8.16
C TYR A 168 -18.52 -8.91 7.17
N ALA A 169 -17.89 -9.20 6.02
CA ALA A 169 -17.70 -8.22 4.96
C ALA A 169 -19.03 -7.60 4.50
N ASN A 170 -20.08 -8.41 4.34
CA ASN A 170 -21.42 -7.92 3.96
C ASN A 170 -22.02 -7.02 5.03
N LYS A 171 -21.90 -7.36 6.31
CA LYS A 171 -22.37 -6.50 7.41
C LYS A 171 -21.62 -5.17 7.49
N VAL A 172 -20.33 -5.14 7.15
CA VAL A 172 -19.54 -3.90 7.03
C VAL A 172 -19.98 -3.09 5.80
N ARG A 173 -20.25 -3.75 4.68
CA ARG A 173 -20.79 -3.11 3.47
C ARG A 173 -22.15 -2.44 3.69
N GLU A 174 -23.01 -3.02 4.52
CA GLU A 174 -24.26 -2.34 4.92
C GLU A 174 -24.00 -1.03 5.67
N VAL A 175 -22.91 -0.93 6.44
CA VAL A 175 -22.49 0.34 7.04
C VAL A 175 -22.00 1.31 5.97
N PHE A 176 -21.17 0.85 5.02
CA PHE A 176 -20.67 1.71 3.94
C PHE A 176 -21.80 2.38 3.14
N LYS A 177 -22.88 1.64 2.84
CA LYS A 177 -24.05 2.15 2.12
C LYS A 177 -24.74 3.34 2.81
N LEU A 178 -24.57 3.50 4.12
CA LEU A 178 -25.13 4.64 4.86
C LEU A 178 -24.38 5.95 4.59
N PHE A 179 -23.13 5.86 4.13
CA PHE A 179 -22.26 7.01 3.84
C PHE A 179 -22.06 7.24 2.34
N ASP A 180 -22.09 6.17 1.56
CA ASP A 180 -22.03 6.22 0.11
C ASP A 180 -22.75 4.98 -0.46
N PRO A 181 -23.96 5.11 -1.03
CA PRO A 181 -24.69 3.99 -1.63
C PRO A 181 -24.00 3.42 -2.90
N TYR A 182 -23.06 4.16 -3.49
CA TYR A 182 -22.34 3.81 -4.72
C TYR A 182 -20.89 3.38 -4.48
N PHE A 183 -20.50 3.17 -3.23
CA PHE A 183 -19.15 2.76 -2.85
C PHE A 183 -18.62 1.56 -3.66
N ILE A 184 -17.30 1.48 -3.83
CA ILE A 184 -16.65 0.39 -4.54
C ILE A 184 -15.86 -0.47 -3.57
N SER A 185 -16.24 -1.74 -3.46
CA SER A 185 -15.43 -2.77 -2.78
C SER A 185 -14.34 -3.30 -3.71
N ILE A 186 -13.08 -3.27 -3.25
CA ILE A 186 -11.94 -3.91 -3.94
C ILE A 186 -11.81 -5.38 -3.54
N GLY A 187 -12.24 -5.71 -2.32
CA GLY A 187 -12.15 -7.05 -1.75
C GLY A 187 -13.20 -7.29 -0.67
N LEU A 188 -12.87 -8.16 0.28
CA LEU A 188 -13.70 -8.38 1.47
C LEU A 188 -13.47 -7.30 2.53
N ASP A 189 -12.29 -6.68 2.53
CA ASP A 189 -11.76 -5.83 3.59
C ASP A 189 -11.42 -4.40 3.16
N GLU A 190 -11.50 -4.08 1.86
CA GLU A 190 -11.16 -2.75 1.34
C GLU A 190 -12.30 -2.17 0.50
N ALA A 191 -12.58 -0.87 0.71
CA ALA A 191 -13.54 -0.10 -0.06
C ALA A 191 -13.11 1.36 -0.25
N TYR A 192 -13.55 1.95 -1.35
CA TYR A 192 -13.55 3.39 -1.56
C TYR A 192 -14.98 3.92 -1.44
N LEU A 193 -15.14 5.04 -0.74
CA LEU A 193 -16.37 5.79 -0.60
C LEU A 193 -16.13 7.24 -1.03
N ASP A 194 -17.15 7.86 -1.59
CA ASP A 194 -17.18 9.29 -1.86
C ASP A 194 -18.19 9.96 -0.93
N LEU A 195 -17.68 10.62 0.11
CA LEU A 195 -18.50 11.27 1.15
C LEU A 195 -18.91 12.69 0.76
N THR A 196 -18.64 13.14 -0.47
CA THR A 196 -18.91 14.53 -0.88
C THR A 196 -20.38 14.86 -0.71
N ASP A 197 -21.27 14.05 -1.31
CA ASP A 197 -22.70 14.29 -1.27
C ASP A 197 -23.26 14.11 0.16
N TYR A 198 -22.78 13.09 0.89
CA TYR A 198 -23.13 12.86 2.30
C TYR A 198 -22.81 14.05 3.21
N LEU A 199 -21.72 14.77 2.96
CA LEU A 199 -21.33 15.95 3.73
C LEU A 199 -22.07 17.24 3.32
N GLU A 200 -22.75 17.24 2.18
CA GLU A 200 -23.57 18.37 1.71
C GLU A 200 -25.04 18.28 2.15
N GLU A 201 -25.48 17.10 2.60
CA GLU A 201 -26.83 16.90 3.14
C GLU A 201 -27.11 17.78 4.38
N GLU A 202 -28.32 18.32 4.50
CA GLU A 202 -28.68 19.25 5.59
C GLU A 202 -28.41 18.69 7.00
N GLU A 203 -28.59 17.38 7.19
CA GLU A 203 -28.33 16.69 8.46
C GLU A 203 -26.83 16.63 8.82
N HIS A 204 -25.95 16.76 7.83
CA HIS A 204 -24.52 16.46 7.93
C HIS A 204 -23.62 17.63 7.53
N VAL A 205 -24.17 18.73 7.03
CA VAL A 205 -23.41 19.94 6.61
C VAL A 205 -22.51 20.54 7.69
N ASN A 206 -22.81 20.28 8.97
CA ASN A 206 -22.04 20.78 10.11
C ASN A 206 -21.00 19.78 10.66
N ILE A 207 -20.87 18.59 10.08
CA ILE A 207 -19.85 17.62 10.51
C ILE A 207 -18.64 17.66 9.60
N SER A 208 -17.46 17.56 10.20
CA SER A 208 -16.22 17.48 9.41
C SER A 208 -16.06 16.10 8.75
N PRO A 209 -15.27 15.97 7.67
CA PRO A 209 -14.89 14.67 7.12
C PRO A 209 -14.27 13.73 8.17
N ASP A 210 -13.49 14.25 9.10
CA ASP A 210 -12.88 13.48 10.18
C ASP A 210 -13.94 12.87 11.11
N GLU A 211 -14.93 13.65 11.51
CA GLU A 211 -16.06 13.18 12.34
C GLU A 211 -16.94 12.18 11.60
N ALA A 212 -17.22 12.39 10.31
CA ALA A 212 -17.98 11.44 9.49
C ALA A 212 -17.29 10.08 9.44
N VAL A 213 -15.97 10.06 9.21
CA VAL A 213 -15.18 8.83 9.16
C VAL A 213 -15.00 8.21 10.54
N GLU A 214 -14.94 8.99 11.62
CA GLU A 214 -14.97 8.47 12.99
C GLU A 214 -16.29 7.75 13.29
N ARG A 215 -17.43 8.34 12.90
CA ARG A 215 -18.75 7.71 13.00
C ARG A 215 -18.82 6.41 12.21
N LEU A 216 -18.37 6.43 10.94
CA LEU A 216 -18.30 5.25 10.08
C LEU A 216 -17.50 4.14 10.78
N ARG A 217 -16.30 4.45 11.26
CA ARG A 217 -15.44 3.48 11.95
C ARG A 217 -16.03 2.99 13.26
N ALA A 218 -16.71 3.84 14.03
CA ALA A 218 -17.38 3.45 15.27
C ALA A 218 -18.54 2.47 15.00
N MET A 219 -19.29 2.65 13.89
CA MET A 219 -20.32 1.69 13.48
C MET A 219 -19.73 0.34 13.08
N ILE A 220 -18.58 0.35 12.38
CA ILE A 220 -17.85 -0.86 12.00
C ILE A 220 -17.23 -1.56 13.22
N GLN A 221 -16.70 -0.83 14.21
CA GLN A 221 -16.08 -1.37 15.42
C GLN A 221 -16.99 -2.27 16.25
N ARG A 222 -18.31 -2.17 16.10
CA ARG A 222 -19.27 -3.13 16.67
C ARG A 222 -19.09 -4.54 16.12
N GLN A 223 -18.45 -4.66 14.97
CA GLN A 223 -18.13 -5.88 14.26
C GLN A 223 -16.62 -6.10 14.29
N GLU A 224 -15.82 -5.19 13.71
CA GLU A 224 -14.38 -5.36 13.49
C GLU A 224 -13.61 -4.02 13.51
N ARG A 225 -12.29 -4.05 13.62
CA ARG A 225 -11.48 -2.82 13.56
C ARG A 225 -11.18 -2.42 12.12
N ALA A 226 -11.27 -1.13 11.84
CA ALA A 226 -10.95 -0.57 10.53
C ALA A 226 -10.11 0.70 10.65
N SER A 227 -9.23 0.89 9.68
CA SER A 227 -8.49 2.13 9.48
C SER A 227 -8.94 2.82 8.21
N ALA A 228 -8.88 4.14 8.18
CA ALA A 228 -9.38 4.93 7.06
C ALA A 228 -8.45 6.07 6.66
N GLY A 229 -8.43 6.39 5.38
CA GLY A 229 -7.69 7.53 4.85
C GLY A 229 -8.63 8.45 4.09
N ILE A 230 -8.47 9.75 4.31
CA ILE A 230 -9.32 10.79 3.73
C ILE A 230 -8.46 11.70 2.86
N ALA A 231 -8.82 11.87 1.58
CA ALA A 231 -8.14 12.77 0.66
C ALA A 231 -9.07 13.11 -0.53
N SER A 232 -8.68 14.05 -1.39
CA SER A 232 -9.44 14.31 -2.63
C SER A 232 -9.17 13.32 -3.75
N VAL A 233 -8.09 12.54 -3.65
CA VAL A 233 -7.65 11.60 -4.69
C VAL A 233 -7.60 10.19 -4.13
N THR A 234 -8.22 9.25 -4.83
CA THR A 234 -8.37 7.82 -4.45
C THR A 234 -7.06 7.18 -4.00
N TRP A 235 -5.99 7.25 -4.80
CA TRP A 235 -4.73 6.59 -4.43
C TRP A 235 -4.08 7.21 -3.18
N ILE A 236 -4.27 8.52 -2.97
CA ILE A 236 -3.79 9.21 -1.78
C ILE A 236 -4.61 8.77 -0.56
N ALA A 237 -5.94 8.70 -0.68
CA ALA A 237 -6.81 8.18 0.37
C ALA A 237 -6.37 6.77 0.80
N LYS A 238 -6.02 5.90 -0.16
CA LYS A 238 -5.45 4.58 0.15
C LYS A 238 -4.15 4.67 0.94
N VAL A 239 -3.20 5.52 0.52
CA VAL A 239 -1.95 5.72 1.28
C VAL A 239 -2.23 6.23 2.69
N CYS A 240 -3.14 7.20 2.84
CA CYS A 240 -3.53 7.75 4.13
C CYS A 240 -4.10 6.69 5.07
N SER A 241 -4.89 5.74 4.56
CA SER A 241 -5.49 4.68 5.38
C SER A 241 -4.48 3.75 6.05
N ASP A 242 -3.25 3.68 5.51
CA ASP A 242 -2.15 2.88 6.05
C ASP A 242 -1.32 3.61 7.12
N ILE A 243 -1.41 4.94 7.23
CA ILE A 243 -0.52 5.75 8.06
C ILE A 243 -0.73 5.46 9.55
N ASN A 244 -1.98 5.48 10.00
CA ASN A 244 -2.36 5.33 11.41
C ASN A 244 -2.92 3.94 11.74
N LYS A 245 -2.56 2.91 10.96
CA LYS A 245 -2.93 1.52 11.28
C LYS A 245 -2.21 1.02 12.54
N PRO A 246 -2.88 0.20 13.40
CA PRO A 246 -4.29 -0.20 13.33
C PRO A 246 -5.25 0.79 14.00
N ASN A 247 -6.52 0.67 13.62
CA ASN A 247 -7.66 1.35 14.18
C ASN A 247 -7.46 2.86 14.30
N GLY A 248 -6.92 3.48 13.24
CA GLY A 248 -6.73 4.92 13.16
C GLY A 248 -7.23 5.48 11.83
N GLN A 249 -7.24 6.80 11.72
CA GLN A 249 -7.50 7.47 10.46
C GLN A 249 -6.50 8.59 10.21
N TYR A 250 -6.34 8.97 8.96
CA TYR A 250 -5.50 10.11 8.57
C TYR A 250 -6.18 10.89 7.45
N ARG A 251 -6.26 12.21 7.59
CA ARG A 251 -6.75 13.11 6.55
C ARG A 251 -5.62 13.92 5.96
N LEU A 252 -5.50 13.88 4.64
CA LEU A 252 -4.75 14.89 3.90
C LEU A 252 -5.72 16.00 3.48
N LEU A 253 -5.42 17.24 3.89
CA LEU A 253 -6.26 18.39 3.56
C LEU A 253 -6.33 18.61 2.04
N PRO A 254 -7.49 19.04 1.51
CA PRO A 254 -7.71 19.28 0.08
C PRO A 254 -7.06 20.60 -0.37
N GLU A 255 -5.80 20.82 0.02
CA GLU A 255 -4.99 21.97 -0.34
C GLU A 255 -3.87 21.51 -1.26
N LYS A 256 -3.71 22.20 -2.40
CA LYS A 256 -2.72 21.87 -3.42
C LYS A 256 -1.31 21.75 -2.81
N GLU A 257 -0.92 22.72 -2.00
CA GLU A 257 0.41 22.80 -1.39
C GLU A 257 0.65 21.61 -0.46
N LYS A 258 -0.35 21.25 0.36
CA LYS A 258 -0.28 20.10 1.27
C LYS A 258 -0.19 18.78 0.51
N ILE A 259 -0.93 18.63 -0.58
CA ILE A 259 -0.90 17.43 -1.42
C ILE A 259 0.47 17.27 -2.09
N ILE A 260 1.00 18.34 -2.67
CA ILE A 260 2.31 18.32 -3.33
C ILE A 260 3.41 18.03 -2.30
N GLU A 261 3.38 18.67 -1.12
CA GLU A 261 4.34 18.43 -0.04
C GLU A 261 4.29 16.97 0.44
N PHE A 262 3.10 16.44 0.66
CA PHE A 262 2.90 15.04 1.04
C PHE A 262 3.48 14.09 -0.01
N CYS A 263 3.15 14.29 -1.29
CA CYS A 263 3.61 13.43 -2.36
C CYS A 263 5.13 13.49 -2.51
N ARG A 264 5.74 14.68 -2.50
CA ARG A 264 7.19 14.85 -2.66
C ARG A 264 8.00 14.04 -1.64
N ASN A 265 7.54 14.00 -0.39
CA ASN A 265 8.21 13.29 0.70
C ASN A 265 7.86 11.80 0.77
N LEU A 266 6.85 11.34 0.02
CA LEU A 266 6.39 9.97 0.09
C LEU A 266 7.36 9.02 -0.66
N PRO A 267 7.84 7.93 -0.01
CA PRO A 267 8.62 6.92 -0.70
C PRO A 267 7.83 6.32 -1.86
N ILE A 268 8.47 6.13 -3.01
CA ILE A 268 7.80 5.65 -4.24
C ILE A 268 7.05 4.33 -4.03
N ARG A 269 7.56 3.47 -3.13
CA ARG A 269 7.00 2.15 -2.82
C ARG A 269 5.62 2.20 -2.16
N LYS A 270 5.23 3.35 -1.60
CA LYS A 270 3.96 3.55 -0.92
C LYS A 270 2.78 3.76 -1.88
N ALA A 271 3.02 4.27 -3.09
CA ALA A 271 1.94 4.38 -4.05
C ALA A 271 1.49 2.99 -4.52
N ASN A 272 0.18 2.85 -4.73
CA ASN A 272 -0.38 1.68 -5.40
C ASN A 272 0.29 1.49 -6.78
N GLY A 273 0.41 0.27 -7.28
CA GLY A 273 1.04 0.01 -8.59
C GLY A 273 2.58 0.05 -8.62
N ILE A 274 3.27 0.64 -7.64
CA ILE A 274 4.74 0.57 -7.54
C ILE A 274 5.16 -0.61 -6.67
N GLY A 275 5.34 -1.76 -7.33
CA GLY A 275 5.89 -2.97 -6.71
C GLY A 275 7.42 -2.95 -6.61
N ARG A 276 7.98 -3.99 -5.98
CA ARG A 276 9.43 -4.14 -5.70
C ARG A 276 10.32 -4.00 -6.93
N VAL A 277 9.89 -4.54 -8.07
CA VAL A 277 10.68 -4.50 -9.30
C VAL A 277 10.80 -3.05 -9.79
N MET A 278 9.67 -2.34 -9.87
CA MET A 278 9.65 -0.94 -10.28
C MET A 278 10.41 -0.06 -9.27
N GLU A 279 10.22 -0.30 -7.97
CA GLU A 279 10.99 0.35 -6.90
C GLU A 279 12.50 0.17 -7.10
N GLN A 280 12.98 -1.07 -7.26
CA GLN A 280 14.41 -1.35 -7.49
C GLN A 280 14.93 -0.69 -8.77
N THR A 281 14.12 -0.68 -9.83
CA THR A 281 14.45 0.01 -11.09
C THR A 281 14.63 1.51 -10.87
N LEU A 282 13.72 2.17 -10.17
CA LEU A 282 13.79 3.61 -9.87
C LEU A 282 14.95 3.95 -8.91
N LEU A 283 15.13 3.16 -7.85
CA LEU A 283 16.25 3.31 -6.92
C LEU A 283 17.60 3.21 -7.64
N SER A 284 17.70 2.39 -8.68
CA SER A 284 18.95 2.19 -9.41
C SER A 284 19.46 3.43 -10.15
N ILE A 285 18.57 4.40 -10.41
CA ILE A 285 18.89 5.68 -11.06
C ILE A 285 18.75 6.88 -10.11
N GLY A 286 18.59 6.64 -8.80
CA GLY A 286 18.56 7.69 -7.78
C GLY A 286 17.17 8.14 -7.32
N VAL A 287 16.09 7.50 -7.79
CA VAL A 287 14.72 7.89 -7.45
C VAL A 287 14.22 7.09 -6.24
N THR A 288 14.09 7.76 -5.09
CA THR A 288 13.67 7.16 -3.80
C THR A 288 12.30 7.66 -3.35
N THR A 289 11.98 8.92 -3.61
CA THR A 289 10.73 9.61 -3.30
C THR A 289 10.09 10.14 -4.58
N PHE A 290 8.83 10.59 -4.52
CA PHE A 290 8.25 11.27 -5.68
C PHE A 290 8.91 12.63 -5.95
N GLY A 291 9.52 13.29 -4.95
CA GLY A 291 10.31 14.50 -5.17
C GLY A 291 11.47 14.29 -6.16
N ASP A 292 12.09 13.11 -6.12
CA ASP A 292 13.18 12.74 -7.04
C ASP A 292 12.70 12.60 -8.49
N VAL A 293 11.40 12.41 -8.74
CA VAL A 293 10.84 12.38 -10.09
C VAL A 293 11.06 13.71 -10.80
N ALA A 294 10.96 14.85 -10.10
CA ALA A 294 11.27 16.16 -10.65
C ALA A 294 12.73 16.29 -11.07
N ILE A 295 13.63 15.82 -10.21
CA ILE A 295 15.08 15.87 -10.43
C ILE A 295 15.47 15.02 -11.64
N HIS A 296 14.86 13.84 -11.78
CA HIS A 296 15.21 12.86 -12.83
C HIS A 296 14.24 12.85 -14.01
N ARG A 297 13.37 13.86 -14.17
CA ARG A 297 12.22 13.81 -15.10
C ARG A 297 12.60 13.51 -16.56
N ALA A 298 13.67 14.12 -17.07
CA ALA A 298 14.12 13.90 -18.44
C ALA A 298 14.69 12.48 -18.64
N ALA A 299 15.52 12.01 -17.71
CA ALA A 299 16.04 10.65 -17.70
C ALA A 299 14.91 9.62 -17.59
N LEU A 300 13.93 9.83 -16.71
CA LEU A 300 12.77 8.97 -16.56
C LEU A 300 11.94 8.91 -17.84
N ARG A 301 11.72 10.05 -18.50
CA ARG A 301 10.99 10.12 -19.78
C ARG A 301 11.70 9.37 -20.91
N HIS A 302 13.03 9.36 -20.89
CA HIS A 302 13.86 8.66 -21.87
C HIS A 302 13.93 7.15 -21.62
N LEU A 303 14.15 6.74 -20.36
CA LEU A 303 14.41 5.34 -19.99
C LEU A 303 13.15 4.50 -19.82
N LEU A 304 12.01 5.12 -19.49
CA LEU A 304 10.77 4.42 -19.20
C LEU A 304 9.79 4.50 -20.37
N SER A 305 8.84 3.57 -20.39
CA SER A 305 7.72 3.66 -21.32
C SER A 305 6.91 4.93 -21.06
N LYS A 306 6.30 5.51 -22.11
CA LYS A 306 5.42 6.68 -21.99
C LYS A 306 4.34 6.49 -20.92
N LYS A 307 3.71 5.31 -20.87
CA LYS A 307 2.67 4.99 -19.88
C LYS A 307 3.21 5.05 -18.44
N THR A 308 4.39 4.50 -18.22
CA THR A 308 5.04 4.50 -16.89
C THR A 308 5.46 5.90 -16.47
N PHE A 309 6.03 6.68 -17.38
CA PHE A 309 6.41 8.07 -17.12
C PHE A 309 5.18 8.95 -16.80
N ASN A 310 4.11 8.82 -17.58
CA ASN A 310 2.85 9.53 -17.34
C ASN A 310 2.29 9.17 -15.97
N TYR A 311 2.33 7.90 -15.59
CA TYR A 311 1.89 7.46 -14.27
C TYR A 311 2.71 8.10 -13.14
N LEU A 312 4.04 8.10 -13.24
CA LEU A 312 4.91 8.76 -12.24
C LEU A 312 4.69 10.28 -12.19
N SER A 313 4.37 10.90 -13.32
CA SER A 313 4.05 12.33 -13.39
C SER A 313 2.78 12.66 -12.60
N LEU A 314 1.73 11.84 -12.74
CA LEU A 314 0.49 12.00 -11.95
C LEU A 314 0.77 11.84 -10.45
N LEU A 315 1.55 10.82 -10.07
CA LEU A 315 1.90 10.60 -8.66
C LEU A 315 2.75 11.72 -8.07
N TYR A 316 3.73 12.24 -8.84
CA TYR A 316 4.54 13.40 -8.43
C TYR A 316 3.68 14.63 -8.14
N LEU A 317 2.69 14.89 -9.00
CA LEU A 317 1.78 16.01 -8.84
C LEU A 317 0.68 15.74 -7.79
N GLY A 318 0.56 14.53 -7.25
CA GLY A 318 -0.57 14.20 -6.37
C GLY A 318 -1.92 14.19 -7.09
N LEU A 319 -1.92 13.80 -8.37
CA LEU A 319 -3.11 13.68 -9.22
C LEU A 319 -3.50 12.21 -9.37
N GLY A 320 -4.77 11.97 -9.70
CA GLY A 320 -5.33 10.63 -9.90
C GLY A 320 -6.85 10.69 -10.03
N SER A 321 -7.52 9.54 -9.89
CA SER A 321 -8.99 9.53 -9.88
C SER A 321 -9.52 10.25 -8.65
N THR A 322 -10.41 11.22 -8.87
CA THR A 322 -11.26 11.85 -7.85
C THR A 322 -12.64 11.21 -7.78
N ALA A 323 -12.94 10.26 -8.66
CA ALA A 323 -14.20 9.55 -8.68
C ALA A 323 -14.06 8.13 -8.09
N VAL A 324 -15.08 7.73 -7.34
CA VAL A 324 -15.37 6.34 -6.98
C VAL A 324 -16.33 5.79 -8.05
N SER A 325 -15.81 5.57 -9.26
CA SER A 325 -16.61 5.17 -10.44
C SER A 325 -16.43 3.69 -10.81
N ARG A 326 -17.52 3.06 -11.27
CA ARG A 326 -17.50 1.72 -11.90
C ARG A 326 -16.54 1.60 -13.08
#